data_AF-A0A2D5K0A8-F1
#
_entry.id   AF-A0A2D5K0A8-F1
#
_cell.length_a   1.000
_cell.length_b   1.000
_cell.length_c   1.000
_cell.angle_alpha   90.00
_cell.angle_beta   90.00
_cell.angle_gamma   90.00
#
_symmetry.space_group_name_H-M   'P 1'
#
loop_
_entity.id
_entity.type
_entity.pdbx_description
1 polymer ?
#
loop_
_entity_poly.entity_id
_entity_poly.type
_entity_poly.pdbx_seq_one_letter_code
_entity_poly.pdbx_strand_id
1 'polypeptide(L)'
;MSLNTPKEVFITCAVTGSGASHNKSKHVPRSPKEIAESAIDAAKAGAAVVHCHVRDPITGEPARDPSLYREVTERIRDSETDVVINLTAGMGGDIVFGPATSPLPLKDGTDMVSAEERMEHILECHPEICTLDCGTMNFSEDVMANTPAILRAMAKIATENDVKIEIEAFDTGHLWFAKKLVDEGFISKPVLLQLCMGIPWGAPDDINTLMAMVNNIPENWIFSTFSIGRNQMPYVAAAVLTGGNVRVGLEDNIYLEKGVLATNAQLVEKAKSIIKNMGSSIMNPSQVREKLSLTKK
;
A
#
# COMPACT_ATOMS: atom_id res chain seq x y z
N MET A 1 12.86 -14.25 -20.25
CA MET A 1 12.05 -14.87 -19.18
C MET A 1 10.78 -15.39 -19.83
N SER A 2 10.33 -16.61 -19.51
CA SER A 2 9.05 -17.12 -20.00
C SER A 2 7.90 -16.36 -19.34
N LEU A 3 6.74 -16.31 -20.01
CA LEU A 3 5.52 -15.76 -19.44
C LEU A 3 5.17 -16.54 -18.16
N ASN A 4 5.03 -15.86 -17.03
CA ASN A 4 4.78 -16.47 -15.73
C ASN A 4 3.44 -15.99 -15.16
N THR A 5 2.35 -16.27 -15.87
CA THR A 5 1.00 -15.91 -15.40
C THR A 5 0.63 -16.74 -14.17
N PRO A 6 0.35 -16.13 -13.01
CA PRO A 6 -0.01 -16.86 -11.81
C PRO A 6 -1.40 -17.46 -11.95
N LYS A 7 -1.60 -18.70 -11.48
CA LYS A 7 -2.93 -19.34 -11.51
C LYS A 7 -3.95 -18.64 -10.62
N GLU A 8 -3.48 -18.11 -9.50
CA GLU A 8 -4.28 -17.45 -8.48
C GLU A 8 -3.64 -16.11 -8.14
N VAL A 9 -4.45 -15.07 -8.03
CA VAL A 9 -4.03 -13.68 -7.78
C VAL A 9 -4.89 -13.11 -6.67
N PHE A 10 -4.31 -12.38 -5.73
CA PHE A 10 -5.10 -11.54 -4.82
C PHE A 10 -5.12 -10.08 -5.25
N ILE A 11 -6.18 -9.39 -4.84
CA ILE A 11 -6.35 -7.95 -5.05
C ILE A 11 -6.27 -7.25 -3.69
N THR A 12 -5.36 -6.30 -3.57
CA THR A 12 -5.36 -5.30 -2.50
C THR A 12 -6.12 -4.06 -2.97
N CYS A 13 -7.05 -3.56 -2.15
CA CYS A 13 -7.73 -2.29 -2.41
C CYS A 13 -7.21 -1.19 -1.47
N ALA A 14 -6.52 -0.20 -2.01
CA ALA A 14 -6.04 0.99 -1.30
C ALA A 14 -7.11 2.08 -1.29
N VAL A 15 -7.82 2.19 -0.17
CA VAL A 15 -9.18 2.78 -0.18
C VAL A 15 -9.20 4.31 -0.20
N THR A 16 -8.18 4.99 0.33
CA THR A 16 -8.20 6.46 0.48
C THR A 16 -6.85 7.14 0.33
N GLY A 17 -5.77 6.60 0.90
CA GLY A 17 -4.44 7.21 0.92
C GLY A 17 -4.31 8.49 1.73
N SER A 18 -3.17 9.14 1.57
CA SER A 18 -2.83 10.48 2.08
C SER A 18 -2.76 11.55 0.99
N GLY A 19 -2.96 11.20 -0.28
CA GLY A 19 -2.89 12.18 -1.37
C GLY A 19 -4.05 13.18 -1.39
N ALA A 20 -3.88 14.28 -2.13
CA ALA A 20 -4.90 15.33 -2.33
C ALA A 20 -6.08 14.91 -3.25
N SER A 21 -6.23 13.63 -3.56
CA SER A 21 -7.30 13.09 -4.42
C SER A 21 -8.70 13.32 -3.84
N HIS A 22 -8.82 13.40 -2.51
CA HIS A 22 -10.08 13.67 -1.80
C HIS A 22 -10.70 15.03 -2.15
N ASN A 23 -9.90 16.00 -2.61
CA ASN A 23 -10.39 17.30 -3.06
C ASN A 23 -10.97 17.26 -4.48
N LYS A 24 -10.70 16.19 -5.24
CA LYS A 24 -11.08 16.04 -6.64
C LYS A 24 -12.22 15.05 -6.86
N SER A 25 -12.56 14.25 -5.85
CA SER A 25 -13.63 13.25 -5.93
C SER A 25 -14.36 13.13 -4.60
N LYS A 26 -15.69 13.19 -4.66
CA LYS A 26 -16.58 12.92 -3.52
C LYS A 26 -16.59 11.45 -3.08
N HIS A 27 -16.00 10.56 -3.88
CA HIS A 27 -15.98 9.12 -3.61
C HIS A 27 -14.75 8.68 -2.81
N VAL A 28 -13.76 9.55 -2.64
CA VAL A 28 -12.62 9.27 -1.76
C VAL A 28 -13.09 9.41 -0.32
N PRO A 29 -13.12 8.33 0.48
CA PRO A 29 -13.70 8.36 1.82
C PRO A 29 -12.79 9.10 2.81
N ARG A 30 -13.37 9.85 3.74
CA ARG A 30 -12.62 10.70 4.68
C ARG A 30 -12.77 10.24 6.12
N SER A 31 -14.01 10.10 6.59
CA SER A 31 -14.27 9.67 7.96
C SER A 31 -13.98 8.18 8.16
N PRO A 32 -13.67 7.73 9.40
CA PRO A 32 -13.48 6.32 9.69
C PRO A 32 -14.63 5.43 9.21
N LYS A 33 -15.88 5.92 9.35
CA LYS A 33 -17.07 5.24 8.85
C LYS A 33 -17.05 5.05 7.33
N GLU A 34 -16.81 6.11 6.57
CA GLU A 34 -16.76 6.03 5.09
C GLU A 34 -15.60 5.14 4.62
N ILE A 35 -14.45 5.20 5.31
CA ILE A 35 -13.27 4.39 4.99
C ILE A 35 -13.61 2.90 5.21
N ALA A 36 -14.19 2.56 6.35
CA ALA A 36 -14.61 1.19 6.66
C ALA A 36 -15.69 0.68 5.68
N GLU A 37 -16.73 1.48 5.40
CA GLU A 37 -17.76 1.13 4.42
C GLU A 37 -17.17 0.88 3.03
N SER A 38 -16.26 1.75 2.59
CA SER A 38 -15.59 1.58 1.30
C SER A 38 -14.67 0.36 1.26
N ALA A 39 -14.02 0.01 2.37
CA ALA A 39 -13.20 -1.19 2.49
C ALA A 39 -14.06 -2.47 2.42
N ILE A 40 -15.20 -2.47 3.11
CA ILE A 40 -16.17 -3.57 3.08
C ILE A 40 -16.74 -3.76 1.67
N ASP A 41 -17.09 -2.67 0.97
CA ASP A 41 -17.61 -2.76 -0.39
C ASP A 41 -16.54 -3.24 -1.39
N ALA A 42 -15.28 -2.82 -1.21
CA ALA A 42 -14.16 -3.37 -1.97
C ALA A 42 -13.97 -4.88 -1.73
N ALA A 43 -14.10 -5.34 -0.48
CA ALA A 43 -14.02 -6.75 -0.15
C ALA A 43 -15.15 -7.56 -0.80
N LYS A 44 -16.40 -7.07 -0.74
CA LYS A 44 -17.55 -7.68 -1.44
C LYS A 44 -17.35 -7.77 -2.95
N ALA A 45 -16.70 -6.76 -3.55
CA ALA A 45 -16.35 -6.77 -4.97
C ALA A 45 -15.28 -7.83 -5.33
N GLY A 46 -14.44 -8.21 -4.37
CA GLY A 46 -13.45 -9.28 -4.48
C GLY A 46 -12.03 -8.88 -4.09
N ALA A 47 -11.83 -7.77 -3.38
CA ALA A 47 -10.55 -7.48 -2.74
C ALA A 47 -10.35 -8.47 -1.58
N ALA A 48 -9.18 -9.10 -1.54
CA ALA A 48 -8.82 -9.99 -0.43
C ALA A 48 -8.13 -9.23 0.71
N VAL A 49 -7.51 -8.10 0.38
CA VAL A 49 -6.81 -7.20 1.30
C VAL A 49 -7.34 -5.78 1.10
N VAL A 50 -7.49 -5.03 2.18
CA VAL A 50 -7.75 -3.58 2.14
C VAL A 50 -6.59 -2.85 2.80
N HIS A 51 -6.01 -1.91 2.06
CA HIS A 51 -4.97 -1.01 2.56
C HIS A 51 -5.61 0.31 3.00
N CYS A 52 -5.43 0.67 4.27
CA CYS A 52 -6.11 1.78 4.89
C CYS A 52 -5.13 2.84 5.42
N HIS A 53 -5.43 4.08 5.07
CA HIS A 53 -4.99 5.30 5.75
C HIS A 53 -6.20 5.89 6.51
N VAL A 54 -5.94 6.84 7.40
CA VAL A 54 -6.98 7.71 7.97
C VAL A 54 -6.75 9.16 7.59
N ARG A 55 -7.82 9.95 7.71
CA ARG A 55 -7.85 11.37 7.37
C ARG A 55 -8.59 12.12 8.47
N ASP A 56 -8.32 13.42 8.58
CA ASP A 56 -9.19 14.31 9.33
C ASP A 56 -10.61 14.22 8.74
N PRO A 57 -11.64 13.85 9.53
CA PRO A 57 -12.99 13.63 9.00
C PRO A 57 -13.66 14.88 8.43
N ILE A 58 -13.22 16.07 8.82
CA ILE A 58 -13.80 17.36 8.42
C ILE A 58 -13.07 17.90 7.19
N THR A 59 -11.75 18.02 7.26
CA THR A 59 -10.94 18.63 6.19
C THR A 59 -10.60 17.63 5.09
N GLY A 60 -10.43 16.35 5.45
CA GLY A 60 -9.92 15.30 4.58
C GLY A 60 -8.40 15.27 4.45
N GLU A 61 -7.69 16.16 5.16
CA GLU A 61 -6.23 16.15 5.21
C GLU A 61 -5.71 14.83 5.83
N PRO A 62 -4.49 14.40 5.48
CA PRO A 62 -3.90 13.18 6.05
C PRO A 62 -3.82 13.26 7.57
N ALA A 63 -4.14 12.16 8.24
CA ALA A 63 -4.02 12.05 9.69
C ALA A 63 -3.36 10.73 10.07
N ARG A 64 -2.66 10.73 11.21
CA ARG A 64 -2.10 9.53 11.82
C ARG A 64 -2.52 9.32 13.27
N ASP A 65 -3.70 9.84 13.62
CA ASP A 65 -4.31 9.67 14.95
C ASP A 65 -4.69 8.19 15.17
N PRO A 66 -4.11 7.51 16.18
CA PRO A 66 -4.41 6.12 16.48
C PRO A 66 -5.91 5.84 16.74
N SER A 67 -6.65 6.80 17.30
CA SER A 67 -8.08 6.65 17.57
C SER A 67 -8.91 6.50 16.29
N LEU A 68 -8.52 7.17 15.20
CA LEU A 68 -9.18 7.04 13.91
C LEU A 68 -8.89 5.67 13.28
N TYR A 69 -7.65 5.17 13.40
CA TYR A 69 -7.29 3.83 12.91
C TYR A 69 -8.06 2.74 13.67
N ARG A 70 -8.19 2.91 15.00
CA ARG A 70 -8.97 2.02 15.85
C ARG A 70 -10.41 1.95 15.38
N GLU A 71 -11.06 3.10 15.17
CA GLU A 71 -12.43 3.14 14.69
C GLU A 71 -12.60 2.48 13.31
N VAL A 72 -11.70 2.75 12.35
CA VAL A 72 -11.73 2.06 11.03
C VAL A 72 -11.62 0.55 11.22
N THR A 73 -10.64 0.10 12.00
CA THR A 73 -10.34 -1.32 12.20
C THR A 73 -11.49 -2.07 12.87
N GLU A 74 -12.05 -1.49 13.94
CA GLU A 74 -13.21 -2.05 14.65
C GLU A 74 -14.42 -2.17 13.72
N ARG A 75 -14.74 -1.11 12.96
CA ARG A 75 -15.86 -1.14 12.00
C ARG A 75 -15.70 -2.19 10.91
N ILE A 76 -14.47 -2.41 10.41
CA ILE A 76 -14.20 -3.47 9.42
C ILE A 76 -14.36 -4.84 10.07
N ARG A 77 -13.84 -5.04 11.28
CA ARG A 77 -13.94 -6.33 12.01
C ARG A 77 -15.37 -6.67 12.43
N ASP A 78 -16.20 -5.67 12.74
CA ASP A 78 -17.62 -5.83 13.10
C ASP A 78 -18.50 -6.18 11.89
N SER A 79 -17.97 -6.11 10.67
CA SER A 79 -18.68 -6.48 9.45
C SER A 79 -18.73 -8.00 9.26
N GLU A 80 -19.84 -8.50 8.73
CA GLU A 80 -19.97 -9.90 8.24
C GLU A 80 -19.07 -10.20 7.03
N THR A 81 -18.44 -9.18 6.44
CA THR A 81 -17.54 -9.33 5.28
C THR A 81 -16.10 -9.53 5.76
N ASP A 82 -15.57 -10.73 5.59
CA ASP A 82 -14.17 -11.01 5.87
C ASP A 82 -13.24 -10.30 4.86
N VAL A 83 -12.14 -9.75 5.36
CA VAL A 83 -11.07 -9.12 4.57
C VAL A 83 -9.78 -9.08 5.39
N VAL A 84 -8.62 -9.18 4.75
CA VAL A 84 -7.33 -8.94 5.40
C VAL A 84 -7.11 -7.43 5.55
N ILE A 85 -6.79 -6.98 6.75
CA ILE A 85 -6.52 -5.56 7.03
C ILE A 85 -5.02 -5.30 6.90
N ASN A 86 -4.67 -4.39 5.99
CA ASN A 86 -3.35 -3.78 5.86
C ASN A 86 -3.45 -2.31 6.29
N LEU A 87 -2.70 -1.91 7.33
CA LEU A 87 -2.63 -0.51 7.76
C LEU A 87 -1.31 0.11 7.30
N THR A 88 -1.37 1.33 6.78
CA THR A 88 -0.16 2.08 6.48
C THR A 88 0.72 2.28 7.71
N ALA A 89 2.03 2.19 7.57
CA ALA A 89 2.97 2.79 8.53
C ALA A 89 3.92 3.81 7.85
N GLY A 90 3.53 4.31 6.67
CA GLY A 90 4.33 5.25 5.88
C GLY A 90 4.30 6.70 6.39
N MET A 91 3.30 7.06 7.21
CA MET A 91 3.14 8.43 7.73
C MET A 91 4.18 8.77 8.81
N GLY A 92 4.38 10.06 9.09
CA GLY A 92 5.36 10.51 10.08
C GLY A 92 6.80 10.60 9.54
N GLY A 93 6.95 10.64 8.21
CA GLY A 93 8.24 10.75 7.52
C GLY A 93 8.35 11.84 6.47
N ASP A 94 7.45 12.81 6.46
CA ASP A 94 7.42 13.86 5.46
C ASP A 94 8.29 15.04 5.90
N ILE A 95 9.27 15.42 5.07
CA ILE A 95 10.15 16.55 5.29
C ILE A 95 9.86 17.63 4.24
N VAL A 96 9.40 18.80 4.70
CA VAL A 96 9.12 19.96 3.86
C VAL A 96 10.20 21.02 4.08
N PHE A 97 11.04 21.21 3.06
CA PHE A 97 12.14 22.16 3.13
C PHE A 97 11.72 23.62 2.91
N GLY A 98 12.59 24.53 3.36
CA GLY A 98 12.58 25.93 2.97
C GLY A 98 12.67 26.14 1.45
N PRO A 99 12.58 27.40 0.95
CA PRO A 99 12.82 27.67 -0.47
C PRO A 99 14.23 27.20 -0.90
N ALA A 100 14.42 26.90 -2.19
CA ALA A 100 15.71 26.40 -2.71
C ALA A 100 16.93 27.31 -2.40
N THR A 101 16.70 28.61 -2.20
CA THR A 101 17.73 29.58 -1.81
C THR A 101 18.07 29.59 -0.32
N SER A 102 17.20 29.02 0.53
CA SER A 102 17.38 28.86 1.98
C SER A 102 16.57 27.64 2.46
N PRO A 103 17.05 26.41 2.23
CA PRO A 103 16.30 25.18 2.48
C PRO A 103 16.04 24.93 3.97
N LEU A 104 16.72 25.65 4.86
CA LEU A 104 16.47 25.64 6.29
C LEU A 104 16.07 27.05 6.77
N PRO A 105 15.24 27.15 7.83
CA PRO A 105 14.59 26.05 8.58
C PRO A 105 13.54 25.29 7.75
N LEU A 106 13.18 24.09 8.22
CA LEU A 106 12.05 23.33 7.67
C LEU A 106 10.75 24.11 7.86
N LYS A 107 9.76 23.86 7.01
CA LYS A 107 8.47 24.57 7.02
C LYS A 107 7.37 23.74 7.69
N ASP A 108 6.30 24.44 8.03
CA ASP A 108 5.00 23.85 8.36
C ASP A 108 4.59 22.84 7.28
N GLY A 109 4.09 21.68 7.70
CA GLY A 109 3.85 20.52 6.82
C GLY A 109 4.89 19.41 6.98
N THR A 110 6.04 19.69 7.61
CA THR A 110 6.95 18.62 8.06
C THR A 110 6.27 17.79 9.16
N ASP A 111 6.13 16.49 8.91
CA ASP A 111 5.71 15.48 9.90
C ASP A 111 6.80 14.41 9.98
N MET A 112 7.75 14.59 10.90
CA MET A 112 8.86 13.67 11.11
C MET A 112 8.93 13.24 12.56
N VAL A 113 8.55 12.00 12.83
CA VAL A 113 8.48 11.43 14.18
C VAL A 113 9.29 10.14 14.31
N SER A 114 9.36 9.62 15.53
CA SER A 114 10.14 8.41 15.82
C SER A 114 9.51 7.16 15.20
N ALA A 115 10.31 6.09 15.08
CA ALA A 115 9.81 4.80 14.63
C ALA A 115 8.69 4.27 15.54
N GLU A 116 8.78 4.49 16.85
CA GLU A 116 7.77 4.08 17.82
C GLU A 116 6.45 4.82 17.60
N GLU A 117 6.49 6.13 17.39
CA GLU A 117 5.28 6.93 17.14
C GLU A 117 4.61 6.56 15.82
N ARG A 118 5.39 6.24 14.76
CA ARG A 118 4.83 5.73 13.50
C ARG A 118 4.16 4.37 13.61
N MET A 119 4.49 3.60 14.64
CA MET A 119 3.98 2.24 14.85
C MET A 119 2.89 2.15 15.93
N GLU A 120 2.54 3.26 16.57
CA GLU A 120 1.58 3.31 17.68
C GLU A 120 0.24 2.68 17.29
N HIS A 121 -0.36 3.09 16.18
CA HIS A 121 -1.64 2.54 15.72
C HIS A 121 -1.54 1.08 15.28
N ILE A 122 -0.38 0.61 14.81
CA ILE A 122 -0.14 -0.80 14.49
C ILE A 122 -0.18 -1.64 15.76
N LEU A 123 0.44 -1.15 16.85
CA LEU A 123 0.41 -1.79 18.16
C LEU A 123 -0.98 -1.76 18.79
N GLU A 124 -1.77 -0.71 18.55
CA GLU A 124 -3.12 -0.61 19.09
C GLU A 124 -4.15 -1.45 18.31
N CYS A 125 -4.03 -1.48 16.98
CA CYS A 125 -5.04 -2.10 16.11
C CYS A 125 -4.73 -3.56 15.80
N HIS A 126 -3.46 -3.99 15.94
CA HIS A 126 -2.97 -5.32 15.59
C HIS A 126 -3.49 -5.78 14.22
N PRO A 127 -3.21 -5.06 13.11
CA PRO A 127 -3.60 -5.51 11.78
C PRO A 127 -2.82 -6.77 11.39
N GLU A 128 -3.29 -7.48 10.37
CA GLU A 128 -2.58 -8.66 9.86
C GLU A 128 -1.33 -8.24 9.06
N ILE A 129 -1.42 -7.11 8.35
CA ILE A 129 -0.37 -6.53 7.55
C ILE A 129 -0.17 -5.06 7.94
N CYS A 130 1.07 -4.57 7.89
CA CYS A 130 1.36 -3.14 7.80
C CYS A 130 2.37 -2.85 6.69
N THR A 131 2.30 -1.65 6.10
CA THR A 131 3.27 -1.24 5.08
C THR A 131 4.58 -0.74 5.70
N LEU A 132 5.69 -0.87 4.95
CA LEU A 132 6.98 -0.28 5.30
C LEU A 132 7.62 0.33 4.05
N ASP A 133 7.64 1.66 3.98
CA ASP A 133 8.19 2.41 2.85
C ASP A 133 9.71 2.34 2.81
N CYS A 134 10.25 1.43 1.99
CA CYS A 134 11.60 0.89 2.13
C CYS A 134 12.70 1.79 1.54
N GLY A 135 12.68 3.08 1.84
CA GLY A 135 13.76 4.02 1.54
C GLY A 135 13.35 5.48 1.58
N THR A 136 14.36 6.35 1.55
CA THR A 136 14.19 7.80 1.43
C THR A 136 14.22 8.20 -0.04
N MET A 137 13.28 9.03 -0.46
CA MET A 137 13.22 9.56 -1.82
C MET A 137 12.57 10.94 -1.88
N ASN A 138 12.82 11.66 -2.98
CA ASN A 138 11.96 12.79 -3.34
C ASN A 138 10.55 12.26 -3.57
N PHE A 139 9.56 12.96 -3.03
CA PHE A 139 8.16 12.58 -3.11
C PHE A 139 7.36 13.83 -3.48
N SER A 140 7.10 13.99 -4.78
CA SER A 140 6.68 15.27 -5.36
C SER A 140 7.71 16.39 -5.08
N GLU A 141 7.35 17.45 -4.36
CA GLU A 141 8.26 18.58 -4.07
C GLU A 141 8.97 18.43 -2.70
N ASP A 142 8.59 17.40 -1.94
CA ASP A 142 9.06 17.15 -0.58
C ASP A 142 9.91 15.87 -0.52
N VAL A 143 10.35 15.48 0.67
CA VAL A 143 11.12 14.24 0.88
C VAL A 143 10.35 13.31 1.81
N MET A 144 10.12 12.09 1.36
CA MET A 144 9.72 10.99 2.23
C MET A 144 10.99 10.38 2.84
N ALA A 145 11.17 10.53 4.14
CA ALA A 145 12.38 10.18 4.89
C ALA A 145 12.20 8.88 5.69
N ASN A 146 12.85 7.82 5.21
CA ASN A 146 12.92 6.51 5.85
C ASN A 146 14.38 6.04 5.91
N THR A 147 15.09 6.51 6.94
CA THR A 147 16.49 6.10 7.13
C THR A 147 16.60 4.60 7.44
N PRO A 148 17.73 3.95 7.13
CA PRO A 148 17.96 2.55 7.50
C PRO A 148 17.80 2.24 9.00
N ALA A 149 17.99 3.23 9.88
CA ALA A 149 17.79 3.05 11.32
C ALA A 149 16.30 3.00 11.69
N ILE A 150 15.50 3.92 11.13
CA ILE A 150 14.03 3.94 11.32
C ILE A 150 13.42 2.66 10.77
N LEU A 151 13.81 2.25 9.56
CA LEU A 151 13.28 1.05 8.92
C LEU A 151 13.56 -0.23 9.71
N ARG A 152 14.76 -0.38 10.27
CA ARG A 152 15.08 -1.50 11.16
C ARG A 152 14.26 -1.48 12.45
N ALA A 153 14.08 -0.31 13.05
CA ALA A 153 13.29 -0.16 14.27
C ALA A 153 11.81 -0.52 14.02
N MET A 154 11.19 0.04 12.97
CA MET A 154 9.81 -0.27 12.59
C MET A 154 9.62 -1.75 12.23
N ALA A 155 10.54 -2.32 11.42
CA ALA A 155 10.47 -3.72 11.03
C ALA A 155 10.60 -4.67 12.24
N LYS A 156 11.45 -4.30 13.21
CA LYS A 156 11.56 -5.02 14.48
C LYS A 156 10.25 -4.95 15.26
N ILE A 157 9.66 -3.76 15.41
CA ILE A 157 8.38 -3.57 16.13
C ILE A 157 7.27 -4.43 15.50
N ALA A 158 7.10 -4.39 14.18
CA ALA A 158 6.08 -5.18 13.49
C ALA A 158 6.31 -6.69 13.67
N THR A 159 7.54 -7.17 13.49
CA THR A 159 7.90 -8.59 13.61
C THR A 159 7.72 -9.12 15.03
N GLU A 160 8.13 -8.36 16.05
CA GLU A 160 7.95 -8.74 17.47
C GLU A 160 6.47 -8.81 17.89
N ASN A 161 5.57 -8.18 17.13
CA ASN A 161 4.14 -8.15 17.38
C ASN A 161 3.31 -9.00 16.40
N ASP A 162 3.95 -9.90 15.66
CA ASP A 162 3.28 -10.81 14.71
C ASP A 162 2.45 -10.07 13.64
N VAL A 163 2.95 -8.93 13.16
CA VAL A 163 2.38 -8.17 12.04
C VAL A 163 3.24 -8.38 10.80
N LYS A 164 2.63 -8.83 9.70
CA LYS A 164 3.35 -9.02 8.43
C LYS A 164 3.69 -7.68 7.81
N ILE A 165 4.91 -7.51 7.34
CA ILE A 165 5.34 -6.31 6.63
C ILE A 165 5.08 -6.49 5.12
N GLU A 166 4.31 -5.59 4.52
CA GLU A 166 4.32 -5.32 3.08
C GLU A 166 5.42 -4.29 2.80
N ILE A 167 6.51 -4.71 2.15
CA ILE A 167 7.64 -3.83 1.85
C ILE A 167 7.30 -3.00 0.62
N GLU A 168 7.19 -1.68 0.75
CA GLU A 168 6.89 -0.79 -0.37
C GLU A 168 8.21 -0.33 -1.02
N ALA A 169 8.48 -0.81 -2.23
CA ALA A 169 9.67 -0.49 -3.00
C ALA A 169 9.33 0.46 -4.14
N PHE A 170 9.75 1.71 -3.99
CA PHE A 170 9.60 2.78 -4.96
C PHE A 170 10.79 2.90 -5.92
N ASP A 171 11.90 2.19 -5.68
CA ASP A 171 13.07 2.17 -6.57
C ASP A 171 13.87 0.86 -6.36
N THR A 172 14.77 0.54 -7.29
CA THR A 172 15.72 -0.56 -7.24
C THR A 172 16.62 -0.53 -6.00
N GLY A 173 17.00 0.65 -5.51
CA GLY A 173 17.73 0.82 -4.25
C GLY A 173 16.92 0.37 -3.03
N HIS A 174 15.60 0.58 -3.05
CA HIS A 174 14.69 0.14 -2.00
C HIS A 174 14.56 -1.38 -1.99
N LEU A 175 14.46 -2.00 -3.18
CA LEU A 175 14.48 -3.46 -3.33
C LEU A 175 15.81 -4.07 -2.85
N TRP A 176 16.94 -3.40 -3.10
CA TRP A 176 18.23 -3.86 -2.60
C TRP A 176 18.29 -3.80 -1.06
N PHE A 177 17.79 -2.72 -0.45
CA PHE A 177 17.74 -2.62 1.00
C PHE A 177 16.72 -3.59 1.64
N ALA A 178 15.59 -3.85 0.98
CA ALA A 178 14.64 -4.87 1.39
C ALA A 178 15.29 -6.25 1.55
N LYS A 179 16.16 -6.64 0.59
CA LYS A 179 16.95 -7.88 0.69
C LYS A 179 17.86 -7.86 1.91
N LYS A 180 18.45 -6.70 2.25
CA LYS A 180 19.25 -6.55 3.47
C LYS A 180 18.44 -6.69 4.74
N LEU A 181 17.24 -6.11 4.82
CA LEU A 181 16.36 -6.30 5.97
C LEU A 181 15.98 -7.78 6.16
N VAL A 182 15.76 -8.52 5.07
CA VAL A 182 15.51 -9.97 5.11
C VAL A 182 16.76 -10.75 5.55
N ASP A 183 17.94 -10.44 4.98
CA ASP A 183 19.21 -11.09 5.34
C ASP A 183 19.57 -10.86 6.81
N GLU A 184 19.27 -9.67 7.34
CA GLU A 184 19.50 -9.27 8.73
C GLU A 184 18.45 -9.84 9.70
N GLY A 185 17.39 -10.49 9.19
CA GLY A 185 16.34 -11.12 10.00
C GLY A 185 15.25 -10.17 10.51
N PHE A 186 15.18 -8.94 10.00
CA PHE A 186 14.13 -7.97 10.36
C PHE A 186 12.79 -8.25 9.68
N ILE A 187 12.76 -9.03 8.59
CA ILE A 187 11.54 -9.39 7.86
C ILE A 187 11.35 -10.90 7.90
N SER A 188 10.25 -11.35 8.51
CA SER A 188 9.90 -12.78 8.55
C SER A 188 9.35 -13.29 7.22
N LYS A 189 9.74 -14.51 6.84
CA LYS A 189 9.19 -15.23 5.69
C LYS A 189 7.73 -15.68 5.97
N PRO A 190 6.88 -15.87 4.94
CA PRO A 190 7.10 -15.47 3.54
C PRO A 190 7.19 -13.94 3.42
N VAL A 191 8.02 -13.45 2.50
CA VAL A 191 8.23 -12.02 2.27
C VAL A 191 7.16 -11.50 1.31
N LEU A 192 6.55 -10.37 1.68
CA LEU A 192 5.60 -9.62 0.86
C LEU A 192 6.25 -8.31 0.41
N LEU A 193 6.32 -8.10 -0.90
CA LEU A 193 6.89 -6.92 -1.54
C LEU A 193 5.83 -6.24 -2.40
N GLN A 194 5.81 -4.92 -2.43
CA GLN A 194 4.98 -4.15 -3.36
C GLN A 194 5.87 -3.22 -4.19
N LEU A 195 5.81 -3.38 -5.52
CA LEU A 195 6.50 -2.49 -6.45
C LEU A 195 5.61 -1.27 -6.73
N CYS A 196 6.03 -0.11 -6.25
CA CYS A 196 5.29 1.15 -6.32
C CYS A 196 5.72 1.95 -7.55
N MET A 197 4.91 1.91 -8.62
CA MET A 197 5.32 2.43 -9.92
C MET A 197 4.64 3.75 -10.26
N GLY A 198 5.37 4.67 -10.89
CA GLY A 198 4.82 5.94 -11.39
C GLY A 198 4.66 7.03 -10.34
N ILE A 199 5.11 6.81 -9.11
CA ILE A 199 5.25 7.87 -8.12
C ILE A 199 6.33 8.84 -8.59
N PRO A 200 6.07 10.16 -8.63
CA PRO A 200 7.06 11.15 -9.09
C PRO A 200 8.40 10.98 -8.37
N TRP A 201 9.48 10.91 -9.16
CA TRP A 201 10.88 10.72 -8.75
C TRP A 201 11.26 9.34 -8.21
N GLY A 202 10.32 8.40 -8.16
CA GLY A 202 10.62 6.98 -7.98
C GLY A 202 10.76 6.25 -9.31
N ALA A 203 10.54 4.93 -9.26
CA ALA A 203 10.49 4.06 -10.41
C ALA A 203 9.37 4.52 -11.37
N PRO A 204 9.70 4.92 -12.61
CA PRO A 204 8.68 5.26 -13.60
C PRO A 204 7.78 4.06 -13.90
N ASP A 205 6.55 4.34 -14.33
CA ASP A 205 5.54 3.35 -14.64
C ASP A 205 5.66 2.77 -16.07
N ASP A 206 6.88 2.49 -16.51
CA ASP A 206 7.16 1.80 -17.78
C ASP A 206 7.54 0.31 -17.59
N ILE A 207 7.33 -0.48 -18.65
CA ILE A 207 7.55 -1.93 -18.62
C ILE A 207 9.03 -2.31 -18.45
N ASN A 208 9.97 -1.52 -18.97
CA ASN A 208 11.40 -1.86 -18.84
C ASN A 208 11.83 -1.73 -17.38
N THR A 209 11.39 -0.66 -16.71
CA THR A 209 11.65 -0.44 -15.28
C THR A 209 10.96 -1.51 -14.42
N LEU A 210 9.69 -1.82 -14.69
CA LEU A 210 8.98 -2.90 -13.99
C LEU A 210 9.72 -4.23 -14.12
N MET A 211 10.11 -4.61 -15.35
CA MET A 211 10.84 -5.86 -15.57
C MET A 211 12.21 -5.85 -14.91
N ALA A 212 12.92 -4.72 -14.86
CA ALA A 212 14.18 -4.62 -14.14
C ALA A 212 14.01 -4.90 -12.65
N MET A 213 12.95 -4.36 -12.02
CA MET A 213 12.64 -4.63 -10.62
C MET A 213 12.20 -6.09 -10.41
N VAL A 214 11.25 -6.60 -11.21
CA VAL A 214 10.74 -7.99 -11.13
C VAL A 214 11.87 -9.00 -11.27
N ASN A 215 12.77 -8.83 -12.25
CA ASN A 215 13.90 -9.72 -12.46
C ASN A 215 14.90 -9.75 -11.30
N ASN A 216 14.83 -8.77 -10.40
CA ASN A 216 15.66 -8.69 -9.20
C ASN A 216 14.95 -9.21 -7.94
N ILE A 217 13.69 -9.62 -8.01
CA ILE A 217 12.98 -10.20 -6.86
C ILE A 217 13.45 -11.65 -6.66
N PRO A 218 13.81 -12.08 -5.44
CA PRO A 218 14.08 -13.50 -5.16
C PRO A 218 12.85 -14.37 -5.45
N GLU A 219 13.04 -15.53 -6.09
CA GLU A 219 11.94 -16.38 -6.60
C GLU A 219 10.92 -16.80 -5.54
N ASN A 220 11.33 -16.85 -4.27
CA ASN A 220 10.48 -17.26 -3.15
C ASN A 220 9.75 -16.09 -2.47
N TRP A 221 9.86 -14.87 -3.00
CA TRP A 221 9.13 -13.71 -2.49
C TRP A 221 7.79 -13.58 -3.20
N ILE A 222 6.78 -13.18 -2.45
CA ILE A 222 5.47 -12.83 -2.99
C ILE A 222 5.51 -11.34 -3.26
N PHE A 223 5.11 -10.93 -4.46
CA PHE A 223 5.04 -9.52 -4.78
C PHE A 223 3.69 -9.09 -5.35
N SER A 224 3.39 -7.81 -5.14
CA SER A 224 2.32 -7.05 -5.79
C SER A 224 2.94 -5.91 -6.59
N THR A 225 2.18 -5.33 -7.52
CA THR A 225 2.57 -4.05 -8.13
C THR A 225 1.34 -3.22 -8.47
N PHE A 226 1.50 -1.89 -8.42
CA PHE A 226 0.51 -0.93 -8.87
C PHE A 226 1.18 0.23 -9.60
N SER A 227 0.35 1.01 -10.29
CA SER A 227 0.72 2.33 -10.80
C SER A 227 -0.41 3.33 -10.57
N ILE A 228 -0.06 4.62 -10.50
CA ILE A 228 -1.02 5.69 -10.22
C ILE A 228 -1.79 6.17 -11.47
N GLY A 229 -2.94 6.80 -11.20
CA GLY A 229 -3.77 7.47 -12.18
C GLY A 229 -4.21 6.55 -13.32
N ARG A 230 -4.05 7.02 -14.56
CA ARG A 230 -4.50 6.30 -15.78
C ARG A 230 -3.86 4.93 -15.96
N ASN A 231 -2.71 4.69 -15.33
CA ASN A 231 -1.93 3.47 -15.49
C ASN A 231 -2.29 2.39 -14.46
N GLN A 232 -3.18 2.65 -13.50
CA GLN A 232 -3.66 1.64 -12.54
C GLN A 232 -4.17 0.37 -13.23
N MET A 233 -5.11 0.49 -14.18
CA MET A 233 -5.69 -0.68 -14.86
C MET A 233 -4.72 -1.39 -15.82
N PRO A 234 -3.90 -0.69 -16.63
CA PRO A 234 -2.78 -1.32 -17.34
C PRO A 234 -1.85 -2.12 -16.40
N TYR A 235 -1.57 -1.60 -15.20
CA TYR A 235 -0.71 -2.29 -14.23
C TYR A 235 -1.37 -3.52 -13.58
N VAL A 236 -2.70 -3.60 -13.52
CA VAL A 236 -3.38 -4.86 -13.19
C VAL A 236 -2.93 -5.97 -14.15
N ALA A 237 -2.95 -5.70 -15.47
CA ALA A 237 -2.52 -6.69 -16.45
C ALA A 237 -1.01 -6.95 -16.39
N ALA A 238 -0.20 -5.90 -16.22
CA ALA A 238 1.25 -6.05 -16.11
C ALA A 238 1.68 -6.89 -14.88
N ALA A 239 1.05 -6.68 -13.73
CA ALA A 239 1.25 -7.49 -12.53
C ALA A 239 1.00 -8.98 -12.81
N VAL A 240 -0.14 -9.30 -13.42
CA VAL A 240 -0.50 -10.69 -13.75
C VAL A 240 0.48 -11.29 -14.76
N LEU A 241 0.87 -10.55 -15.80
CA LEU A 241 1.85 -11.03 -16.80
C LEU A 241 3.23 -11.34 -16.20
N THR A 242 3.59 -10.63 -15.13
CA THR A 242 4.90 -10.74 -14.47
C THR A 242 4.93 -11.71 -13.30
N GLY A 243 3.80 -12.35 -12.95
CA GLY A 243 3.74 -13.30 -11.84
C GLY A 243 3.33 -12.70 -10.49
N GLY A 244 2.95 -11.42 -10.47
CA GLY A 244 2.62 -10.67 -9.27
C GLY A 244 1.13 -10.66 -8.92
N ASN A 245 0.85 -10.05 -7.79
CA ASN A 245 -0.49 -9.71 -7.31
C ASN A 245 -0.81 -8.24 -7.60
N VAL A 246 -2.06 -7.85 -7.40
CA VAL A 246 -2.57 -6.57 -7.91
C VAL A 246 -2.97 -5.65 -6.76
N ARG A 247 -2.66 -4.37 -6.88
CA ARG A 247 -3.25 -3.31 -6.07
C ARG A 247 -4.01 -2.31 -6.94
N VAL A 248 -5.21 -1.94 -6.50
CA VAL A 248 -6.06 -0.89 -7.08
C VAL A 248 -6.72 -0.09 -5.96
N GLY A 249 -7.43 0.99 -6.29
CA GLY A 249 -8.20 1.77 -5.33
C GLY A 249 -8.09 3.27 -5.56
N LEU A 250 -8.90 4.02 -4.82
CA LEU A 250 -9.02 5.47 -4.94
C LEU A 250 -7.81 6.22 -4.40
N GLU A 251 -6.99 5.56 -3.58
CA GLU A 251 -5.66 6.06 -3.22
C GLU A 251 -4.80 6.31 -4.45
N ASP A 252 -4.77 5.33 -5.37
CA ASP A 252 -3.87 5.39 -6.51
C ASP A 252 -4.53 6.03 -7.75
N ASN A 253 -5.87 5.94 -7.89
CA ASN A 253 -6.59 6.48 -9.05
C ASN A 253 -8.08 6.72 -8.75
N ILE A 254 -8.59 7.92 -9.06
CA ILE A 254 -9.99 8.30 -8.83
C ILE A 254 -10.93 8.06 -10.03
N TYR A 255 -10.43 7.58 -11.17
CA TYR A 255 -11.20 7.48 -12.42
C TYR A 255 -11.43 6.02 -12.84
N LEU A 256 -12.68 5.68 -13.15
CA LEU A 256 -13.03 4.38 -13.73
C LEU A 256 -12.60 4.33 -15.22
N GLU A 257 -12.83 5.43 -15.90
CA GLU A 257 -12.43 5.74 -17.26
C GLU A 257 -12.29 7.26 -17.41
N LYS A 258 -11.84 7.73 -18.58
CA LYS A 258 -11.55 9.15 -18.78
C LYS A 258 -12.78 10.02 -18.47
N GLY A 259 -12.68 10.80 -17.40
CA GLY A 259 -13.74 11.74 -16.96
C GLY A 259 -14.85 11.13 -16.11
N VAL A 260 -14.82 9.82 -15.84
CA VAL A 260 -15.82 9.13 -15.01
C VAL A 260 -15.17 8.75 -13.68
N LEU A 261 -15.62 9.37 -12.59
CA LEU A 261 -15.13 9.06 -11.24
C LEU A 261 -15.53 7.64 -10.83
N ALA A 262 -14.64 6.96 -10.11
CA ALA A 262 -14.85 5.61 -9.61
C ALA A 262 -15.25 5.58 -8.12
N THR A 263 -15.79 4.45 -7.71
CA THR A 263 -15.74 3.94 -6.33
C THR A 263 -14.67 2.85 -6.22
N ASN A 264 -14.21 2.54 -5.01
CA ASN A 264 -13.26 1.45 -4.78
C ASN A 264 -13.80 0.10 -5.30
N ALA A 265 -15.08 -0.21 -5.04
CA ALA A 265 -15.72 -1.43 -5.55
C ALA A 265 -15.65 -1.54 -7.07
N GLN A 266 -15.92 -0.46 -7.82
CA GLN A 266 -15.83 -0.47 -9.29
C GLN A 266 -14.40 -0.72 -9.80
N LEU A 267 -13.39 -0.17 -9.12
CA LEU A 267 -11.98 -0.43 -9.48
C LEU A 267 -11.61 -1.90 -9.23
N VAL A 268 -12.06 -2.47 -8.11
CA VAL A 268 -11.87 -3.90 -7.79
C VAL A 268 -12.58 -4.79 -8.81
N GLU A 269 -13.83 -4.50 -9.16
CA GLU A 269 -14.58 -5.25 -10.18
C GLU A 269 -13.89 -5.22 -11.54
N LYS A 270 -13.39 -4.05 -11.94
CA LYS A 270 -12.65 -3.88 -13.20
C LYS A 270 -11.34 -4.68 -13.17
N ALA A 271 -10.59 -4.62 -12.08
CA ALA A 271 -9.36 -5.40 -11.91
C ALA A 271 -9.64 -6.91 -11.95
N LYS A 272 -10.65 -7.37 -11.22
CA LYS A 272 -11.13 -8.76 -11.21
C LYS A 272 -11.51 -9.26 -12.60
N SER A 273 -12.16 -8.43 -13.40
CA SER A 273 -12.49 -8.76 -14.80
C SER A 273 -11.23 -8.96 -15.64
N ILE A 274 -10.25 -8.05 -15.54
CA ILE A 274 -8.97 -8.17 -16.25
C ILE A 274 -8.26 -9.47 -15.87
N ILE A 275 -8.11 -9.74 -14.57
CA ILE A 275 -7.42 -10.93 -14.06
C ILE A 275 -8.08 -12.22 -14.55
N LYS A 276 -9.43 -12.30 -14.47
CA LYS A 276 -10.18 -13.47 -14.97
C LYS A 276 -10.04 -13.67 -16.48
N ASN A 277 -10.09 -12.59 -17.24
CA ASN A 277 -9.94 -12.64 -18.70
C ASN A 277 -8.52 -13.06 -19.13
N MET A 278 -7.53 -12.91 -18.25
CA MET A 278 -6.17 -13.42 -18.44
C MET A 278 -5.98 -14.88 -18.00
N GLY A 279 -7.03 -15.53 -17.48
CA GLY A 279 -7.03 -16.95 -17.11
C GLY A 279 -6.68 -17.25 -15.65
N SER A 280 -6.50 -16.23 -14.81
CA SER A 280 -6.22 -16.40 -13.38
C SER A 280 -7.51 -16.36 -12.54
N SER A 281 -7.53 -17.07 -11.41
CA SER A 281 -8.57 -16.95 -10.39
C SER A 281 -8.23 -15.88 -9.36
N ILE A 282 -9.24 -15.41 -8.62
CA ILE A 282 -9.07 -14.46 -7.51
C ILE A 282 -9.05 -15.21 -6.19
N MET A 283 -8.00 -14.98 -5.39
CA MET A 283 -7.93 -15.47 -4.02
C MET A 283 -8.89 -14.70 -3.12
N ASN A 284 -9.55 -15.41 -2.21
CA ASN A 284 -10.30 -14.81 -1.11
C ASN A 284 -9.37 -14.48 0.09
N PRO A 285 -9.85 -13.75 1.11
CA PRO A 285 -9.05 -13.39 2.29
C PRO A 285 -8.41 -14.60 3.00
N SER A 286 -9.14 -15.71 3.18
CA SER A 286 -8.61 -16.91 3.82
C SER A 286 -7.43 -17.51 3.04
N GLN A 287 -7.49 -17.54 1.71
CA GLN A 287 -6.40 -18.02 0.86
C GLN A 287 -5.18 -17.10 0.95
N VAL A 288 -5.40 -15.78 1.04
CA VAL A 288 -4.31 -14.82 1.26
C VAL A 288 -3.64 -15.04 2.61
N ARG A 289 -4.41 -15.26 3.68
CA ARG A 289 -3.87 -15.58 5.00
C ARG A 289 -3.02 -16.83 4.99
N GLU A 290 -3.48 -17.90 4.33
CA GLU A 290 -2.69 -19.13 4.16
C GLU A 290 -1.38 -18.85 3.40
N LYS A 291 -1.48 -18.18 2.24
CA LYS A 291 -0.34 -17.88 1.37
C LYS A 291 0.73 -17.03 2.07
N LEU A 292 0.31 -16.07 2.89
CA LEU A 292 1.18 -15.11 3.59
C LEU A 292 1.50 -15.51 5.03
N SER A 293 0.97 -16.64 5.50
CA SER A 293 1.08 -17.11 6.89
C SER A 293 0.62 -16.05 7.90
N LEU A 294 -0.57 -15.47 7.66
CA LEU A 294 -1.16 -14.45 8.51
C LEU A 294 -2.04 -15.06 9.60
N THR A 295 -1.97 -14.46 10.78
CA THR A 295 -2.88 -14.76 11.89
C THR A 295 -4.03 -13.75 11.87
N LYS A 296 -5.26 -14.22 11.62
CA LYS A 296 -6.44 -13.37 11.77
C LYS A 296 -6.57 -12.94 13.24
N LYS A 297 -6.61 -11.63 13.48
CA LYS A 297 -6.74 -11.01 14.80
C LYS A 297 -8.19 -10.58 15.05
#